data_AF-A0A3C0CTN1-F1
#
_entry.id   AF-A0A3C0CTN1-F1
#
_cell.length_a   1.000
_cell.length_b   1.000
_cell.length_c   1.000
_cell.angle_alpha   90.00
_cell.angle_beta   90.00
_cell.angle_gamma   90.00
#
_symmetry.space_group_name_H-M   'P 1'
#
loop_
_entity.id
_entity.type
_entity.pdbx_description
1 polymer ?
#
loop_
_entity_poly.entity_id
_entity_poly.type
_entity_poly.pdbx_seq_one_letter_code
_entity_poly.pdbx_strand_id
1 'polypeptide(L)' 'MNTEERIQRLEEALAEKDVEVEALRKLGQAIGSTFNTERLLEVVAEIAVQVTGTDTCFIYILNETGQEL' A
#
# COMPACT_ATOMS: atom_id res chain seq x y z
N MET A 1 -11.61 36.29 -24.00
CA MET A 1 -10.71 35.44 -23.21
C MET A 1 -9.36 35.44 -23.91
N ASN A 2 -8.38 36.11 -23.31
CA ASN A 2 -7.04 36.30 -23.87
C ASN A 2 -6.25 34.97 -23.83
N THR A 3 -5.25 34.79 -24.70
CA THR A 3 -4.41 33.58 -24.73
C THR A 3 -3.70 33.36 -23.40
N GLU A 4 -3.29 34.44 -22.73
CA GLU A 4 -2.69 34.41 -21.38
C GLU A 4 -3.67 33.88 -20.32
N GLU A 5 -4.95 34.31 -20.35
CA GLU A 5 -5.98 33.80 -19.43
C GLU A 5 -6.29 32.31 -19.65
N ARG A 6 -6.13 31.82 -20.89
CA ARG A 6 -6.33 30.40 -21.22
C ARG A 6 -5.19 29.53 -20.70
N ILE A 7 -3.95 30.02 -20.78
CA ILE A 7 -2.77 29.32 -20.25
C ILE A 7 -2.87 29.23 -18.74
N GLN A 8 -3.17 30.34 -18.06
CA GLN A 8 -3.34 30.37 -16.61
C GLN A 8 -4.41 29.37 -16.12
N ARG A 9 -5.56 29.33 -16.79
CA ARG A 9 -6.62 28.35 -16.47
C ARG A 9 -6.22 26.90 -16.68
N LEU A 10 -5.37 26.62 -17.68
CA LEU A 10 -4.89 25.27 -17.95
C LEU A 10 -3.82 24.86 -16.92
N GLU A 11 -2.98 25.78 -16.48
CA GLU A 11 -1.99 25.54 -15.43
C GLU A 11 -2.65 25.25 -14.08
N GLU A 12 -3.69 26.01 -13.73
CA GLU A 12 -4.50 25.78 -12.52
C GLU A 12 -5.19 24.41 -12.57
N ALA A 13 -5.81 24.08 -13.70
CA ALA A 13 -6.45 22.78 -13.89
C ALA A 13 -5.43 21.62 -13.83
N LEU A 14 -4.22 21.82 -14.36
CA LEU A 14 -3.16 20.81 -14.32
C LEU A 14 -2.65 20.61 -12.88
N ALA A 15 -2.44 21.69 -12.14
CA ALA A 15 -2.03 21.63 -10.73
C ALA A 15 -3.06 20.90 -9.87
N GLU A 16 -4.36 21.11 -10.10
CA GLU A 16 -5.42 20.35 -9.42
C GLU A 16 -5.36 18.85 -9.76
N LYS A 17 -5.12 18.50 -11.03
CA LYS A 17 -4.97 17.09 -11.45
C LYS A 17 -3.72 16.44 -10.85
N ASP A 18 -2.61 17.16 -10.73
CA ASP A 18 -1.38 16.63 -10.14
C ASP A 18 -1.57 16.29 -8.65
N VAL A 19 -2.31 17.13 -7.91
CA VAL A 19 -2.66 16.83 -6.51
C VAL A 19 -3.51 15.56 -6.41
N GLU A 20 -4.48 15.39 -7.31
CA GLU A 20 -5.34 14.20 -7.37
C GLU A 20 -4.53 12.93 -7.68
N VAL A 21 -3.65 12.99 -8.67
CA VAL A 21 -2.78 11.87 -9.06
C VAL A 21 -1.81 11.51 -7.93
N GLU A 22 -1.23 12.49 -7.25
CA GLU A 22 -0.32 12.28 -6.12
C GLU A 22 -1.03 11.62 -4.93
N ALA A 23 -2.28 12.00 -4.65
CA ALA A 23 -3.12 11.35 -3.64
C ALA A 23 -3.42 9.88 -4.00
N LEU A 24 -3.77 9.61 -5.27
CA LEU A 24 -3.99 8.25 -5.77
C LEU A 24 -2.70 7.41 -5.73
N ARG A 25 -1.54 8.00 -6.04
CA ARG A 25 -0.23 7.33 -5.95
C ARG A 25 0.11 6.95 -4.51
N LYS A 26 -0.11 7.86 -3.56
CA LYS A 26 0.06 7.61 -2.12
C LYS A 26 -0.88 6.53 -1.62
N LEU A 27 -2.15 6.55 -2.05
CA LEU A 27 -3.13 5.50 -1.73
C LEU A 27 -2.71 4.16 -2.32
N GLY A 28 -2.29 4.12 -3.59
CA GLY A 28 -1.79 2.90 -4.23
C GLY A 28 -0.55 2.34 -3.55
N GLN A 29 0.38 3.22 -3.12
CA GLN A 29 1.55 2.83 -2.33
C GLN A 29 1.16 2.34 -0.93
N ALA A 30 0.22 3.00 -0.25
CA ALA A 30 -0.26 2.58 1.05
C ALA A 30 -0.94 1.21 0.96
N ILE A 31 -1.84 1.02 -0.01
CA ILE A 31 -2.52 -0.25 -0.29
C ILE A 31 -1.50 -1.34 -0.66
N GLY A 32 -0.52 -1.04 -1.52
CA GLY A 32 0.57 -1.96 -1.87
C GLY A 32 1.50 -2.26 -0.69
N SER A 33 1.72 -1.31 0.22
CA SER A 33 2.53 -1.50 1.43
C SER A 33 1.81 -2.27 2.53
N THR A 34 0.48 -2.18 2.59
CA THR A 34 -0.37 -3.09 3.37
C THR A 34 -0.32 -4.52 2.80
N PHE A 35 0.14 -4.67 1.55
CA PHE A 35 0.42 -5.93 0.88
C PHE A 35 1.88 -6.40 1.00
N ASN A 36 2.63 -5.93 1.99
CA ASN A 36 3.82 -6.66 2.43
C ASN A 36 3.38 -7.76 3.41
N THR A 37 2.53 -8.66 2.93
CA THR A 37 1.97 -9.80 3.67
C THR A 37 3.09 -10.59 4.35
N GLU A 38 4.22 -10.74 3.68
CA GLU A 38 5.44 -11.35 4.21
C GLU A 38 5.90 -10.66 5.50
N ARG A 39 6.07 -9.33 5.49
CA ARG A 39 6.48 -8.57 6.67
C ARG A 39 5.44 -8.57 7.79
N LEU A 40 4.15 -8.57 7.45
CA LEU A 40 3.08 -8.69 8.44
C LEU A 40 3.14 -10.06 9.14
N LEU A 41 3.33 -11.14 8.37
CA LEU A 41 3.42 -12.49 8.90
C LEU A 41 4.67 -12.68 9.76
N GLU A 42 5.81 -12.08 9.38
CA GLU A 42 7.02 -12.06 10.21
C GLU A 42 6.73 -11.42 11.58
N VAL A 43 6.11 -10.24 11.60
CA VAL A 43 5.76 -9.53 12.84
C VAL A 43 4.78 -10.35 13.70
N VAL A 44 3.78 -10.98 13.08
CA VAL A 44 2.82 -11.83 13.81
C VAL A 44 3.49 -13.07 14.39
N ALA A 45 4.40 -13.72 13.65
CA ALA A 45 5.15 -14.88 14.13
C ALA A 45 6.07 -14.52 15.30
N GLU A 46 6.72 -13.36 15.24
CA GLU A 46 7.56 -12.83 16.33
C GLU A 46 6.74 -12.57 17.60
N ILE A 47 5.58 -11.91 17.47
CA ILE A 47 4.68 -11.68 18.60
C ILE A 47 4.17 -13.00 19.19
N ALA A 48 3.83 -13.98 18.35
CA ALA A 48 3.37 -15.29 18.81
C ALA A 48 4.45 -15.98 19.65
N VAL A 49 5.70 -16.02 19.18
CA VAL A 49 6.85 -16.56 19.92
C VAL A 49 7.00 -15.90 21.29
N GLN A 50 6.91 -14.57 21.35
CA GLN A 50 7.04 -13.80 22.59
C GLN A 50 5.92 -14.10 23.59
N VAL A 51 4.69 -14.26 23.11
CA VAL A 51 3.51 -14.49 23.96
C VAL A 51 3.42 -15.94 24.45
N THR A 52 3.76 -16.91 23.61
CA THR A 52 3.67 -18.34 23.95
C THR A 52 4.90 -18.85 24.67
N GLY A 53 6.04 -18.17 24.55
CA GLY A 53 7.32 -18.62 25.08
C GLY A 53 7.89 -19.84 24.33
N THR A 54 7.49 -20.05 23.08
CA THR A 54 7.95 -21.16 22.23
C THR A 54 9.20 -20.79 21.45
N ASP A 55 10.06 -21.75 21.14
CA ASP A 55 11.32 -21.50 20.43
C ASP A 55 11.13 -21.07 18.96
N THR A 56 10.03 -21.44 18.30
CA THR A 56 9.78 -21.11 16.88
C THR A 56 8.29 -21.09 16.56
N CYS A 57 7.89 -20.22 15.62
CA CYS A 57 6.55 -20.16 15.05
C CYS A 57 6.65 -20.09 13.51
N PHE A 58 5.75 -20.80 12.82
CA PHE A 58 5.61 -20.78 11.37
C PHE A 58 4.17 -20.43 11.00
N ILE A 59 4.01 -19.55 10.01
CA ILE A 59 2.70 -19.21 9.45
C ILE A 59 2.72 -19.54 7.97
N TYR A 60 1.75 -20.35 7.55
CA TYR A 60 1.59 -20.78 6.16
C TYR A 60 0.34 -20.13 5.57
N ILE A 61 0.46 -19.59 4.37
CA ILE A 61 -0.70 -19.16 3.59
C ILE A 61 -1.08 -20.31 2.67
N LEU A 62 -2.34 -20.73 2.75
CA LEU A 62 -2.89 -21.75 1.85
C LEU A 62 -3.69 -21.07 0.75
N ASN A 63 -3.62 -21.61 -0.46
CA ASN A 63 -4.52 -21.25 -1.54
C ASN A 63 -5.92 -21.89 -1.34
N GLU A 64 -6.87 -21.56 -2.21
CA GLU A 64 -8.25 -22.06 -2.15
C GLU A 64 -8.37 -23.59 -2.26
N THR A 65 -7.33 -24.26 -2.77
CA THR A 65 -7.27 -25.72 -2.90
C THR A 65 -6.53 -26.41 -1.74
N GLY A 66 -6.08 -25.64 -0.74
CA GLY A 66 -5.41 -26.13 0.47
C GLY A 66 -3.91 -26.42 0.30
N GLN A 67 -3.29 -25.94 -0.78
CA GLN A 67 -1.85 -26.05 -1.01
C GLN A 67 -1.14 -24.78 -0.51
N GLU A 68 0.07 -24.93 0.02
CA GLU A 68 0.92 -23.80 0.44
C GLU A 68 1.28 -22.92 -0.77
N LEU A 69 1.18 -21.61 -0.60
CA LEU A 69 1.56 -20.57 -1.57
C LEU A 69 3.06 -20.27 -1.55
#